data_AF-A0A2M7M1P2-F1
#
_entry.id   AF-A0A2M7M1P2-F1
#
_cell.length_a   1.000
_cell.length_b   1.000
_cell.length_c   1.000
_cell.angle_alpha   90.00
_cell.angle_beta   90.00
_cell.angle_gamma   90.00
#
_symmetry.space_group_name_H-M   'P 1'
#
loop_
_entity.id
_entity.type
_entity.pdbx_description
1 polymer ?
#
loop_
_entity_poly.entity_id
_entity_poly.type
_entity_poly.pdbx_seq_one_letter_code
_entity_poly.pdbx_strand_id
1 'polypeptide(L)'
;MSNLKGMKRNRPQNRLCGDLPKIGIRPTIDGRRKGVREFLEKQTMNMAKSAAKFLTENLKYANGMPVTMSRINIIKGLGPV
;
A
#
# COMPACT_ATOMS: atom_id res chain seq x y z
N MET A 1 -4.96 38.91 12.47
CA MET A 1 -4.42 37.66 11.87
C MET A 1 -3.16 37.29 12.64
N SER A 2 -3.13 36.15 13.34
CA SER A 2 -2.00 35.76 14.19
C SER A 2 -0.79 35.32 13.35
N ASN A 3 0.37 35.91 13.62
CA ASN A 3 1.63 35.69 12.89
C ASN A 3 2.24 34.32 13.28
N LEU A 4 2.18 33.35 12.36
CA LEU A 4 2.62 31.96 12.57
C LEU A 4 4.13 31.74 12.37
N LYS A 5 4.92 32.80 12.12
CA LYS A 5 6.35 32.71 11.72
C LYS A 5 7.28 32.04 12.74
N GLY A 6 6.86 31.81 13.98
CA GLY A 6 7.70 31.26 15.07
C GLY A 6 7.30 29.88 15.60
N MET A 7 6.25 29.23 15.08
CA MET A 7 5.81 27.94 15.62
C MET A 7 6.74 26.79 15.19
N LYS A 8 7.44 26.19 16.16
CA LYS A 8 8.26 24.98 15.96
C LYS A 8 7.36 23.81 15.53
N ARG A 9 7.44 23.41 14.26
CA ARG A 9 6.76 22.21 13.75
C ARG A 9 7.62 20.99 14.02
N ASN A 10 7.05 20.00 14.69
CA ASN A 10 7.67 18.69 14.81
C ASN A 10 7.60 17.97 13.47
N ARG A 11 8.74 17.43 13.01
CA ARG A 11 8.77 16.61 11.80
C ARG A 11 8.08 15.26 12.04
N PRO A 12 7.44 14.67 11.02
CA PRO A 12 6.94 13.31 11.10
C PRO A 12 8.09 12.35 11.44
N GLN A 13 7.94 11.56 12.50
CA GLN A 13 8.96 10.58 12.91
C GLN A 13 8.29 9.36 13.54
N ASN A 14 8.86 8.17 13.36
CA ASN A 14 8.36 6.99 14.06
C ASN A 14 8.70 7.09 15.55
N ARG A 15 7.67 7.08 16.40
CA ARG A 15 7.79 7.09 17.87
C ARG A 15 7.26 5.80 18.50
N LEU A 16 6.66 4.92 17.70
CA LEU A 16 6.17 3.64 18.16
C LEU A 16 7.37 2.76 18.50
N CYS A 17 7.32 2.04 19.62
CA CYS A 17 8.30 1.00 19.91
C CYS A 17 8.00 -0.19 18.99
N GLY A 18 8.85 -0.40 17.98
CA GLY A 18 8.65 -1.39 16.92
C GLY A 18 8.25 -0.78 15.56
N ASP A 19 7.82 -1.65 14.65
CA ASP A 19 7.44 -1.26 13.29
C ASP A 19 6.01 -0.72 13.22
N LEU A 20 5.79 0.28 12.35
CA LEU A 20 4.45 0.75 12.03
C LEU A 20 3.65 -0.37 11.33
N PRO A 21 2.33 -0.46 11.57
CA PRO A 21 1.50 -1.50 10.96
C PRO A 21 1.47 -1.33 9.45
N LYS A 22 1.74 -2.41 8.71
CA LYS A 22 1.81 -2.40 7.25
C LYS A 22 0.52 -2.94 6.64
N ILE A 23 0.12 -2.42 5.49
CA ILE A 23 -1.07 -2.89 4.77
C ILE A 23 -0.65 -4.00 3.78
N GLY A 24 -1.32 -5.15 3.84
CA GLY A 24 -1.14 -6.25 2.88
C GLY A 24 -2.24 -6.25 1.84
N ILE A 25 -1.88 -6.24 0.55
CA ILE A 25 -2.85 -6.27 -0.56
C ILE A 25 -2.75 -7.64 -1.24
N ARG A 26 -3.89 -8.34 -1.32
CA ARG A 26 -4.01 -9.71 -1.86
C ARG A 26 -4.89 -9.74 -3.11
N PRO A 27 -4.36 -9.39 -4.28
CA PRO A 27 -5.04 -9.63 -5.55
C PRO A 27 -5.37 -11.11 -5.74
N THR A 28 -6.66 -11.41 -5.85
CA THR A 28 -7.20 -12.77 -6.04
C THR A 28 -7.80 -12.87 -7.44
N ILE A 29 -7.50 -13.95 -8.16
CA ILE A 29 -8.02 -14.19 -9.52
C ILE A 29 -8.45 -15.63 -9.69
N ASP A 30 -9.17 -15.88 -10.78
CA ASP A 30 -9.49 -17.22 -11.24
C ASP A 30 -8.23 -18.07 -11.44
N GLY A 31 -8.24 -19.28 -10.89
CA GLY A 31 -7.14 -20.25 -10.97
C GLY A 31 -7.15 -21.09 -12.25
N ARG A 32 -8.22 -21.04 -13.07
CA ARG A 32 -8.33 -21.80 -14.31
C ARG A 32 -7.20 -21.45 -15.28
N ARG A 33 -6.46 -22.46 -15.71
CA ARG A 33 -5.38 -22.35 -16.70
C ARG A 33 -5.92 -22.50 -18.12
N LYS A 34 -5.05 -22.41 -19.13
CA LYS A 34 -5.38 -22.46 -20.56
C LYS A 34 -5.98 -21.14 -21.09
N GLY A 35 -5.48 -20.02 -20.61
CA GLY A 35 -5.75 -18.68 -21.16
C GLY A 35 -6.60 -17.79 -20.27
N VAL A 36 -7.32 -18.34 -19.27
CA VAL A 36 -8.17 -17.56 -18.37
C VAL A 36 -7.34 -16.79 -17.35
N ARG A 37 -6.52 -17.51 -16.56
CA ARG A 37 -5.63 -16.90 -15.56
C ARG A 37 -4.61 -15.95 -16.20
N GLU A 38 -3.99 -16.39 -17.28
CA GLU A 38 -2.92 -15.67 -17.98
C GLU A 38 -3.42 -14.30 -18.51
N PHE A 39 -4.67 -14.23 -18.93
CA PHE A 39 -5.32 -12.98 -19.35
C PHE A 39 -5.61 -12.04 -18.18
N LEU A 40 -6.04 -12.57 -17.03
CA LEU A 40 -6.48 -11.78 -15.88
C LEU A 40 -5.32 -11.28 -15.00
N GLU A 41 -4.16 -11.95 -15.00
CA GLU A 41 -3.05 -11.63 -14.10
C GLU A 41 -2.57 -10.16 -14.20
N LYS A 42 -2.40 -9.65 -15.42
CA LYS A 42 -1.91 -8.27 -15.63
C LYS A 42 -2.90 -7.24 -15.09
N GLN A 43 -4.18 -7.41 -15.41
CA GLN A 43 -5.23 -6.48 -14.99
C GLN A 43 -5.35 -6.46 -13.46
N THR A 44 -5.38 -7.63 -12.82
CA THR A 44 -5.55 -7.71 -11.37
C THR A 44 -4.33 -7.18 -10.62
N MET A 45 -3.10 -7.38 -11.13
CA MET A 45 -1.93 -6.72 -10.55
C MET A 45 -1.99 -5.21 -10.65
N ASN A 46 -2.40 -4.69 -11.80
CA ASN A 46 -2.50 -3.25 -11.99
C ASN A 46 -3.51 -2.65 -11.01
N MET A 47 -4.64 -3.34 -10.77
CA MET A 47 -5.61 -2.93 -9.75
C MET A 47 -4.99 -2.91 -8.34
N ALA A 48 -4.25 -3.94 -7.96
CA ALA A 48 -3.58 -3.98 -6.65
C ALA A 48 -2.52 -2.87 -6.49
N LYS A 49 -1.75 -2.58 -7.54
CA LYS A 49 -0.77 -1.49 -7.56
C LYS A 49 -1.45 -0.12 -7.47
N SER A 50 -2.55 0.09 -8.19
CA SER A 50 -3.34 1.32 -8.12
C SER A 50 -3.93 1.54 -6.72
N ALA A 51 -4.45 0.48 -6.09
CA ALA A 51 -4.92 0.54 -4.71
C ALA A 51 -3.79 0.89 -3.72
N ALA A 52 -2.61 0.25 -3.86
CA ALA A 52 -1.43 0.56 -3.05
C ALA A 52 -1.02 2.04 -3.17
N LYS A 53 -0.98 2.55 -4.41
CA LYS A 53 -0.66 3.94 -4.71
C LYS A 53 -1.67 4.89 -4.06
N PHE A 54 -2.96 4.64 -4.27
CA PHE A 54 -4.05 5.45 -3.71
C PHE A 54 -3.98 5.52 -2.17
N LEU A 55 -3.77 4.38 -1.50
CA LEU A 55 -3.66 4.35 -0.03
C LEU A 55 -2.43 5.11 0.45
N THR A 56 -1.29 4.97 -0.22
CA THR A 56 -0.04 5.66 0.15
C THR A 56 -0.14 7.17 -0.02
N GLU A 57 -0.87 7.65 -1.04
CA GLU A 57 -1.05 9.08 -1.31
C GLU A 57 -2.05 9.74 -0.35
N ASN A 58 -3.10 9.02 0.06
CA ASN A 58 -4.21 9.61 0.81
C ASN A 58 -4.18 9.32 2.33
N LEU A 59 -3.48 8.26 2.77
CA LEU A 59 -3.41 7.88 4.17
C LEU A 59 -2.03 8.12 4.77
N LYS A 60 -2.05 8.59 6.02
CA LYS A 60 -0.86 8.75 6.87
C LYS A 60 -1.11 8.06 8.19
N TYR A 61 -0.04 7.57 8.81
CA TYR A 61 -0.09 7.15 10.20
C TYR A 61 -0.31 8.35 11.12
N ALA A 62 -0.67 8.08 12.38
CA ALA A 62 -0.87 9.13 13.39
C ALA A 62 0.37 10.03 13.62
N ASN A 63 1.56 9.55 13.27
CA ASN A 63 2.80 10.30 13.34
C ASN A 63 3.08 11.20 12.11
N GLY A 64 2.18 11.22 11.13
CA GLY A 64 2.28 12.02 9.90
C GLY A 64 3.10 11.38 8.77
N MET A 65 3.70 10.20 8.97
CA MET A 65 4.40 9.46 7.91
C MET A 65 3.38 8.77 6.98
N PRO A 66 3.68 8.62 5.68
CA PRO A 66 2.82 7.89 4.75
C PRO A 66 2.69 6.42 5.17
N VAL A 67 1.55 5.80 4.86
CA VAL A 67 1.35 4.38 5.12
C VAL A 67 2.30 3.52 4.28
N THR A 68 2.77 2.41 4.85
CA THR A 68 3.68 1.47 4.20
C THR A 68 2.97 0.15 3.87
N MET A 69 3.29 -0.43 2.72
CA MET A 69 2.75 -1.72 2.28
C MET A 69 3.69 -2.84 2.74
N SER A 70 3.14 -3.95 3.23
CA SER A 70 3.94 -5.14 3.56
C SER A 70 4.22 -5.99 2.33
N ARG A 71 3.19 -6.15 1.48
CA ARG A 71 3.19 -7.15 0.44
C ARG A 71 2.10 -6.86 -0.59
N ILE A 72 2.46 -6.92 -1.87
CA ILE A 72 1.50 -6.99 -2.98
C ILE A 72 1.77 -8.31 -3.67
N ASN A 73 0.99 -9.32 -3.30
CA ASN A 73 1.17 -10.65 -3.84
C ASN A 73 -0.09 -11.16 -4.47
N ILE A 74 0.04 -11.52 -5.72
CA ILE A 74 -0.58 -12.70 -6.26
C ILE A 74 0.35 -13.89 -5.80
N ILE A 75 -0.16 -15.10 -5.54
CA ILE A 75 0.47 -16.09 -4.63
C ILE A 75 1.11 -17.34 -5.33
N LYS A 76 1.68 -17.37 -6.55
CA LYS A 76 2.25 -18.53 -7.34
C LYS A 76 1.74 -20.01 -7.19
N GLY A 77 1.27 -20.59 -8.31
CA GLY A 77 0.03 -21.40 -8.42
C GLY A 77 -1.22 -20.50 -8.61
N LEU A 78 -0.94 -19.23 -8.41
CA LEU A 78 -1.70 -18.33 -7.60
C LEU A 78 -1.22 -16.90 -7.92
N GLY A 79 -0.20 -16.69 -8.82
CA GLY A 79 0.36 -15.53 -9.64
C GLY A 79 1.37 -14.55 -8.95
N PRO A 80 1.74 -13.35 -9.47
CA PRO A 80 2.93 -12.53 -9.10
C PRO A 80 3.17 -12.21 -7.62
N VAL A 81 4.31 -12.71 -7.17
CA VAL A 81 4.88 -12.62 -5.82
C VAL A 81 5.39 -11.22 -5.48
#